data_AF-A0A2M9P6J9-F1
#
_entry.id   AF-A0A2M9P6J9-F1
#
_cell.length_a   1.000
_cell.length_b   1.000
_cell.length_c   1.000
_cell.angle_alpha   90.00
_cell.angle_beta   90.00
_cell.angle_gamma   90.00
#
_symmetry.space_group_name_H-M   'P 1'
#
loop_
_entity.id
_entity.type
_entity.pdbx_description
1 polymer ?
#
loop_
_entity_poly.entity_id
_entity_poly.type
_entity_poly.pdbx_seq_one_letter_code
_entity_poly.pdbx_strand_id
1 'polypeptide(L)'
;KIGVIESRWHDATNGIKKNTTVKPLFDFLADLHFGNHHAYDYEMVGTQEAFISALERVARSRATTIAYLAMHGSDNGLHLHGGDRISRTILKIHF
;
A
#
# COMPACT_ATOMS: atom_id res chain seq x y z
N LYS A 1 12.33 0.40 9.39
CA LYS A 1 11.69 -0.30 8.24
C LYS A 1 10.63 0.61 7.65
N ILE A 2 10.31 0.41 6.37
CA ILE A 2 9.18 1.08 5.70
C ILE A 2 8.05 0.05 5.60
N GLY A 3 6.81 0.47 5.88
CA GLY A 3 5.61 -0.32 5.56
C GLY A 3 5.02 0.17 4.25
N VAL A 4 4.89 -0.71 3.26
CA VAL A 4 4.34 -0.38 1.94
C VAL A 4 2.95 -0.99 1.85
N ILE A 5 1.93 -0.15 1.66
CA ILE A 5 0.55 -0.58 1.42
C ILE A 5 0.19 -0.16 0.00
N GLU A 6 -0.12 -1.13 -0.85
CA GLU A 6 -0.42 -0.92 -2.27
C GLU A 6 -1.87 -1.30 -2.57
N SER A 7 -2.62 -0.44 -3.27
CA SER A 7 -3.92 -0.86 -3.81
C SER A 7 -3.71 -1.71 -5.06
N ARG A 8 -4.64 -2.62 -5.36
CA ARG A 8 -4.61 -3.37 -6.61
C ARG A 8 -5.02 -2.44 -7.78
N TRP A 9 -4.17 -2.31 -8.79
CA TRP A 9 -4.33 -1.40 -9.93
C TRP A 9 -5.02 -2.05 -11.14
N HIS A 10 -5.12 -3.38 -11.15
CA HIS A 10 -5.78 -4.10 -12.25
C HIS A 10 -7.30 -3.87 -12.26
N ASP A 11 -7.82 -3.29 -13.35
CA ASP A 11 -9.23 -3.26 -13.71
C ASP A 11 -9.38 -3.85 -15.12
N ALA A 12 -10.39 -4.69 -15.36
CA ALA A 12 -10.64 -5.23 -16.69
C ALA A 12 -10.94 -4.14 -17.74
N THR A 13 -11.34 -2.95 -17.30
CA THR A 13 -11.75 -1.81 -18.15
C THR A 13 -10.61 -0.86 -18.51
N ASN A 14 -9.45 -0.91 -17.81
CA ASN A 14 -8.35 0.02 -18.02
C ASN A 14 -7.22 -0.54 -18.93
N GLY A 15 -7.45 -1.70 -19.56
CA GLY A 15 -6.50 -2.33 -20.50
C GLY A 15 -5.24 -2.90 -19.84
N ILE A 16 -5.13 -2.84 -18.50
CA ILE A 16 -4.01 -3.38 -17.74
C ILE A 16 -4.19 -4.90 -17.63
N LYS A 17 -3.38 -5.67 -18.36
CA LYS A 17 -3.50 -7.15 -18.42
C LYS A 17 -2.99 -7.88 -17.17
N LYS A 18 -2.21 -7.21 -16.32
CA LYS A 18 -1.60 -7.77 -15.10
C LYS A 18 -1.50 -6.66 -14.06
N ASN A 19 -1.65 -7.00 -12.78
CA ASN A 19 -1.51 -6.00 -11.72
C ASN A 19 -0.12 -5.36 -11.77
N THR A 20 -0.06 -4.07 -12.12
CA THR A 20 1.15 -3.26 -11.95
C THR A 20 1.40 -3.12 -10.46
N THR A 21 2.64 -3.29 -10.04
CA THR A 21 3.01 -3.27 -8.63
C THR A 21 4.32 -2.51 -8.42
N VAL A 22 4.41 -1.75 -7.33
CA VAL A 22 5.66 -1.14 -6.86
C VAL A 22 6.59 -2.13 -6.17
N LYS A 23 6.12 -3.35 -5.86
CA LYS A 23 6.89 -4.35 -5.11
C LYS A 23 8.31 -4.60 -5.67
N PRO A 24 8.53 -4.79 -6.99
CA PRO A 24 9.88 -5.00 -7.53
C PRO A 24 10.85 -3.84 -7.28
N LEU A 25 10.34 -2.59 -7.21
CA LEU A 25 11.16 -1.42 -6.88
C LEU A 25 11.65 -1.50 -5.43
N PHE A 26 10.76 -1.85 -4.49
CA PHE A 26 11.13 -1.98 -3.08
C PHE A 26 12.01 -3.20 -2.81
N ASP A 27 11.78 -4.32 -3.52
CA ASP A 27 12.67 -5.49 -3.47
C ASP A 27 14.09 -5.11 -3.91
N PHE A 28 14.24 -4.41 -5.04
CA PHE A 28 15.54 -3.93 -5.51
C PHE A 28 16.23 -2.97 -4.53
N LEU A 29 15.49 -2.02 -3.95
CA LEU A 29 16.04 -1.08 -2.97
C LEU A 29 16.48 -1.78 -1.69
N ALA A 30 15.70 -2.77 -1.23
CA ALA A 30 16.00 -3.57 -0.06
C ALA A 30 17.29 -4.37 -0.25
N ASP A 31 17.47 -4.98 -1.42
CA ASP A 31 18.68 -5.71 -1.79
C ASP A 31 19.90 -4.80 -1.83
N LEU A 32 19.78 -3.65 -2.48
CA LEU A 32 20.88 -2.70 -2.65
C LEU A 32 21.39 -2.13 -1.32
N HIS A 33 20.48 -1.80 -0.40
CA HIS A 33 20.84 -1.08 0.83
C HIS A 33 21.07 -1.97 2.05
N PHE A 34 20.40 -3.14 2.10
CA PHE A 34 20.39 -3.98 3.30
C PHE A 34 20.83 -5.42 3.02
N GLY A 35 21.04 -5.79 1.74
CA GLY A 35 21.40 -7.16 1.35
C GLY A 35 20.34 -8.19 1.74
N ASN A 36 19.10 -7.77 2.01
CA ASN A 36 18.01 -8.65 2.41
C ASN A 36 16.64 -8.07 2.03
N HIS A 37 15.72 -8.96 1.67
CA HIS A 37 14.34 -8.61 1.33
C HIS A 37 13.44 -8.29 2.55
N HIS A 38 13.93 -8.45 3.78
CA HIS A 38 13.16 -8.24 5.02
C HIS A 38 13.24 -6.80 5.56
N ALA A 39 13.81 -5.88 4.77
CA ALA A 39 14.02 -4.49 5.13
C ALA A 39 12.73 -3.64 5.10
N TYR A 40 11.67 -4.14 4.48
CA TYR A 40 10.36 -3.49 4.40
C TYR A 40 9.22 -4.51 4.55
N ASP A 41 8.07 -4.02 5.01
CA ASP A 41 6.83 -4.79 5.06
C ASP A 41 5.99 -4.41 3.83
N TYR A 42 5.31 -5.39 3.22
CA TYR A 42 4.50 -5.17 2.02
C TYR A 42 3.11 -5.77 2.17
N GLU A 43 2.09 -4.99 1.89
CA GLU A 43 0.68 -5.37 1.96
C GLU A 43 -0.03 -4.89 0.69
N MET A 44 -0.67 -5.81 -0.04
CA MET A 44 -1.54 -5.47 -1.18
C MET A 44 -3.00 -5.55 -0.74
N VAL A 45 -3.76 -4.48 -0.98
CA VAL A 45 -5.13 -4.35 -0.50
C VAL A 45 -6.12 -4.10 -1.64
N GLY A 46 -7.29 -4.74 -1.52
CA GLY A 46 -8.39 -4.61 -2.47
C GLY A 46 -9.61 -3.88 -1.91
N THR A 47 -9.83 -3.91 -0.60
CA THR A 47 -11.04 -3.40 0.07
C THR A 47 -10.69 -2.46 1.22
N GLN A 48 -11.65 -1.67 1.68
CA GLN A 48 -11.43 -0.74 2.79
C GLN A 48 -11.06 -1.46 4.10
N GLU A 49 -11.70 -2.59 4.40
CA GLU A 49 -11.38 -3.39 5.59
C GLU A 49 -9.96 -3.94 5.55
N ALA A 50 -9.51 -4.44 4.38
CA ALA A 50 -8.15 -4.90 4.19
C ALA A 50 -7.13 -3.76 4.37
N PHE A 51 -7.46 -2.57 3.86
CA PHE A 51 -6.65 -1.37 4.05
C PHE A 51 -6.51 -1.00 5.53
N ILE A 52 -7.62 -0.92 6.28
CA ILE A 52 -7.59 -0.58 7.71
C ILE A 52 -6.77 -1.62 8.48
N SER A 53 -7.00 -2.91 8.20
CA SER A 53 -6.26 -3.99 8.85
C SER A 53 -4.76 -3.94 8.57
N ALA A 54 -4.36 -3.67 7.32
CA ALA A 54 -2.96 -3.48 6.95
C ALA A 54 -2.34 -2.26 7.64
N LEU A 55 -3.08 -1.14 7.69
CA LEU A 55 -2.65 0.08 8.35
C LEU A 55 -2.41 -0.16 9.85
N GLU A 56 -3.32 -0.84 10.52
CA GLU A 56 -3.17 -1.20 11.93
C GLU A 56 -1.96 -2.11 12.18
N ARG A 57 -1.69 -3.09 11.30
CA ARG A 57 -0.50 -3.94 11.41
C ARG A 57 0.78 -3.12 11.28
N VAL A 58 0.84 -2.25 10.27
CA VAL A 58 1.98 -1.35 10.05
C VAL A 58 2.18 -0.42 11.26
N ALA A 59 1.09 0.17 11.78
CA ALA A 59 1.13 1.08 12.92
C ALA A 59 1.57 0.40 14.24
N ARG A 60 1.26 -0.89 14.43
CA ARG A 60 1.70 -1.65 15.61
C ARG A 60 3.18 -2.02 15.59
N SER A 61 3.83 -2.00 14.43
CA SER A 61 5.24 -2.34 14.29
C SER A 61 6.13 -1.21 14.81
N ARG A 62 6.81 -1.44 15.94
CA ARG A 62 7.81 -0.48 16.48
C ARG A 62 9.02 -0.29 15.57
N ALA A 63 9.25 -1.21 14.62
CA ALA A 63 10.35 -1.12 13.66
C ALA A 63 9.99 -0.26 12.44
N THR A 64 8.71 0.00 12.21
CA THR A 64 8.23 0.75 11.04
C THR A 64 8.06 2.22 11.40
N THR A 65 8.81 3.08 10.74
CA THR A 65 8.83 4.52 11.02
C THR A 65 8.07 5.33 9.97
N ILE A 66 7.86 4.77 8.78
CA ILE A 66 7.20 5.42 7.65
C ILE A 66 6.27 4.40 6.99
N ALA A 67 5.04 4.82 6.71
CA ALA A 67 4.11 4.10 5.85
C ALA A 67 4.08 4.76 4.46
N TYR A 68 4.33 3.98 3.41
CA TYR A 68 4.24 4.39 2.01
C TYR A 68 2.98 3.82 1.38
N LEU A 69 2.11 4.68 0.84
CA LEU A 69 0.86 4.28 0.22
C LEU A 69 0.99 4.36 -1.31
N ALA A 70 0.97 3.22 -1.99
CA ALA A 70 1.03 3.10 -3.44
C ALA A 70 -0.39 2.88 -4.02
N MET A 71 -1.14 3.96 -4.23
CA MET A 71 -2.56 3.89 -4.56
C MET A 71 -2.96 4.90 -5.64
N HIS A 72 -3.99 4.58 -6.42
CA HIS A 72 -4.65 5.60 -7.24
C HIS A 72 -5.32 6.64 -6.34
N GLY A 73 -5.16 7.92 -6.67
CA GLY A 73 -5.72 9.02 -5.91
C GLY A 73 -6.58 9.93 -6.78
N SER A 74 -7.46 10.68 -6.13
CA SER A 74 -8.19 11.81 -6.70
C SER A 74 -8.37 12.87 -5.62
N ASP A 75 -8.95 14.02 -5.99
CA ASP A 75 -9.29 15.09 -5.05
C ASP A 75 -10.15 14.61 -3.86
N ASN A 76 -10.89 13.51 -4.06
CA ASN A 76 -11.82 12.98 -3.07
C ASN A 76 -11.27 11.80 -2.24
N GLY A 77 -10.03 11.36 -2.46
CA GLY A 77 -9.41 10.29 -1.66
C GLY A 77 -8.61 9.26 -2.46
N LEU A 78 -8.23 8.18 -1.78
CA LEU A 78 -7.48 7.06 -2.35
C LEU A 78 -8.45 5.96 -2.81
N HIS A 79 -8.21 5.42 -3.99
CA HIS A 79 -9.03 4.41 -4.62
C HIS A 79 -8.49 3.01 -4.36
N LEU A 80 -9.43 2.13 -4.05
CA LEU A 80 -9.21 0.70 -3.90
C LEU A 80 -9.83 -0.04 -5.08
N HIS A 81 -9.51 -1.32 -5.18
CA HIS A 81 -10.06 -2.16 -6.23
C HIS A 81 -11.55 -2.41 -6.00
N GLY A 82 -12.36 -2.35 -7.06
CA GLY A 82 -13.82 -2.52 -6.95
C GLY A 82 -14.61 -1.25 -6.63
N GLY A 83 -13.97 -0.07 -6.66
CA GLY A 83 -14.65 1.22 -6.54
C GLY A 83 -14.75 1.79 -5.12
N ASP A 84 -14.25 1.03 -4.12
CA ASP A 84 -14.12 1.51 -2.75
C ASP A 84 -13.13 2.68 -2.64
N ARG A 85 -13.37 3.57 -1.67
CA ARG A 85 -12.56 4.78 -1.48
C ARG A 85 -12.20 5.01 -0.03
N ILE A 86 -10.91 5.25 0.21
CA ILE A 86 -10.41 5.75 1.49
C ILE A 86 -10.45 7.28 1.47
N SER A 87 -11.33 7.86 2.29
CA SER A 87 -11.37 9.31 2.51
C SER A 87 -10.20 9.77 3.39
N ARG A 88 -9.86 11.07 3.30
CA ARG A 88 -8.84 11.68 4.18
C ARG A 88 -9.18 11.54 5.67
N THR A 89 -10.46 11.45 6.01
CA THR A 89 -10.93 11.29 7.40
C THR A 89 -10.47 9.97 8.01
N ILE A 90 -10.50 8.87 7.23
CA ILE A 90 -10.04 7.56 7.71
C ILE A 90 -8.56 7.63 8.09
N LEU A 91 -7.74 8.31 7.27
CA LEU A 91 -6.33 8.49 7.60
C LEU A 91 -6.14 9.29 8.91
N LYS A 92 -6.94 10.32 9.18
CA LYS A 92 -6.83 11.14 10.40
C LYS A 92 -7.32 10.45 11.68
N ILE A 93 -8.09 9.37 11.59
CA ILE A 93 -8.56 8.64 12.78
C ILE A 93 -7.48 7.67 13.28
N HIS A 94 -6.64 7.18 12.36
CA HIS A 94 -5.61 6.18 12.65
C HIS A 94 -4.19 6.79 12.81
N PHE A 95 -4.04 8.12 12.72
CA PHE A 95 -2.82 8.90 12.95
C PHE A 95 -3.13 10.18 13.73
#